data_AF-A0AAV6ZHH9-F1
#
_entry.id   AF-A0AAV6ZHH9-F1
#
_cell.length_a   1.000
_cell.length_b   1.000
_cell.length_c   1.000
_cell.angle_alpha   90.00
_cell.angle_beta   90.00
_cell.angle_gamma   90.00
#
_symmetry.space_group_name_H-M   'P 1'
#
loop_
_entity.id
_entity.type
_entity.pdbx_description
1 polymer ?
#
loop_
_entity_poly.entity_id
_entity_poly.type
_entity_poly.pdbx_seq_one_letter_code
_entity_poly.pdbx_strand_id
1 'polypeptide(L)'
;MSLEQVYHSLCNGDYDEAYRVLSLAESWRCGRLAVRQKSNQRLVQGYRAALNYRSWVNRRASSSRADGQSQLSGAQAVGSHYRQATVTFQEIIKLPGLWDPFVRSYVDLLESSGEREEAEKVLKAYASNPKNPPNPNAHVFLYEFKKRNRASDEELKKVLAPLYSMTPSHTLMVNYSYLLSTSSSAEDVKMALKVLFDLLDFSGWKNNLKAWSFLAKEIKKALHNDHKDWVLEYWEPRSSWWSPYHFTKLHAKRDWKENVDLALKKALVAGMLLGLSCPYLLSVCKSGKDEERKPLRNIIKTVQKNNCAKKF
;
A
#
# COMPACT_ATOMS: atom_id res chain seq x y z
N MET A 1 -32.60 -7.58 -2.67
CA MET A 1 -32.94 -8.27 -1.41
C MET A 1 -32.14 -9.57 -1.18
N SER A 2 -31.10 -9.90 -1.95
CA SER A 2 -30.29 -11.11 -1.72
C SER A 2 -28.96 -10.84 -1.01
N LEU A 3 -28.24 -9.76 -1.35
CA LEU A 3 -26.91 -9.50 -0.81
C LEU A 3 -26.89 -9.03 0.66
N GLU A 4 -27.91 -8.29 1.11
CA GLU A 4 -28.03 -7.88 2.52
C GLU A 4 -28.27 -9.07 3.44
N GLN A 5 -29.16 -9.99 3.03
CA GLN A 5 -29.39 -11.24 3.74
C GLN A 5 -28.12 -12.11 3.77
N VAL A 6 -27.43 -12.21 2.64
CA VAL A 6 -26.12 -12.89 2.57
C VAL A 6 -25.12 -12.24 3.53
N TYR A 7 -25.03 -10.91 3.56
CA TYR A 7 -24.16 -10.20 4.49
C TYR A 7 -24.49 -10.50 5.95
N HIS A 8 -25.77 -10.44 6.33
CA HIS A 8 -26.22 -10.81 7.67
C HIS A 8 -25.83 -12.26 8.04
N SER A 9 -26.08 -13.21 7.15
CA SER A 9 -25.67 -14.61 7.35
C SER A 9 -24.15 -14.74 7.50
N LEU A 10 -23.35 -14.03 6.70
CA LEU A 10 -21.89 -14.03 6.82
C LEU A 10 -21.41 -13.44 8.16
N CYS A 11 -22.03 -12.36 8.64
CA CYS A 11 -21.73 -11.76 9.93
C CYS A 11 -22.00 -12.71 11.10
N ASN A 12 -23.01 -13.58 10.99
CA ASN A 12 -23.34 -14.58 12.00
C ASN A 12 -22.55 -15.90 11.85
N GLY A 13 -21.76 -16.04 10.79
CA GLY A 13 -21.04 -17.28 10.48
C GLY A 13 -21.89 -18.37 9.81
N ASP A 14 -23.09 -18.03 9.32
CA ASP A 14 -24.02 -18.93 8.65
C ASP A 14 -23.71 -19.05 7.15
N TYR A 15 -22.55 -19.67 6.83
CA TYR A 15 -22.04 -19.72 5.45
C TYR A 15 -22.87 -20.59 4.51
N ASP A 16 -23.49 -21.66 5.02
CA ASP A 16 -24.35 -22.54 4.22
C ASP A 16 -25.65 -21.83 3.81
N GLU A 17 -26.22 -21.03 4.72
CA GLU A 17 -27.38 -20.19 4.43
C GLU A 17 -27.02 -19.10 3.41
N ALA A 18 -25.88 -18.43 3.57
CA ALA A 18 -25.37 -17.49 2.58
C ALA A 18 -25.23 -18.14 1.19
N TYR A 19 -24.70 -19.37 1.13
CA TYR A 19 -24.56 -20.11 -0.13
C TYR A 19 -25.91 -20.47 -0.75
N ARG A 20 -26.88 -20.90 0.07
CA ARG A 20 -28.25 -21.25 -0.37
C ARG A 20 -28.95 -20.02 -0.95
N VAL A 21 -28.88 -18.88 -0.26
CA VAL A 21 -29.48 -17.61 -0.72
C VAL A 21 -28.87 -17.15 -2.04
N LEU A 22 -27.56 -17.22 -2.20
CA LEU A 22 -26.89 -16.88 -3.46
C LEU A 22 -27.27 -17.83 -4.60
N SER A 23 -27.36 -19.13 -4.32
CA SER A 23 -27.75 -20.13 -5.31
C SER A 23 -29.19 -19.93 -5.79
N LEU A 24 -30.10 -19.61 -4.87
CA LEU A 24 -31.48 -19.24 -5.21
C LEU A 24 -31.52 -17.97 -6.06
N ALA A 25 -30.80 -16.92 -5.65
CA ALA A 25 -30.76 -15.64 -6.36
C ALA A 25 -30.21 -15.76 -7.79
N GLU A 26 -29.30 -16.69 -8.06
CA GLU A 26 -28.78 -16.92 -9.42
C GLU A 26 -29.80 -17.59 -10.35
N SER A 27 -30.67 -18.44 -9.80
CA SER A 27 -31.71 -19.15 -10.55
C SER A 27 -32.95 -18.30 -10.87
N TRP A 28 -33.07 -17.12 -10.25
CA TRP A 28 -34.18 -16.20 -10.51
C TRP A 28 -34.10 -15.63 -11.94
N ARG A 29 -34.96 -16.14 -12.82
CA ARG A 29 -35.14 -15.63 -14.19
C ARG A 29 -36.17 -14.50 -14.18
N CYS A 30 -35.71 -13.24 -14.19
CA CYS A 30 -36.60 -12.10 -14.37
C CYS A 30 -36.53 -11.58 -15.82
N GLY A 31 -37.46 -12.02 -16.68
CA GLY A 31 -37.82 -11.38 -17.97
C GLY A 31 -36.67 -10.89 -18.88
N ARG A 32 -36.94 -9.89 -19.74
CA ARG A 32 -35.90 -9.21 -20.54
C ARG A 32 -34.89 -8.55 -19.57
N LEU A 33 -33.70 -9.13 -19.45
CA LEU A 33 -32.66 -8.64 -18.55
C LEU A 33 -32.18 -7.24 -18.97
N ALA A 34 -32.52 -6.22 -18.18
CA ALA A 34 -31.89 -4.92 -18.29
C ALA A 34 -30.38 -5.02 -17.99
N VAL A 35 -29.56 -4.10 -18.51
CA VAL A 35 -28.09 -4.09 -18.31
C VAL A 35 -27.70 -4.14 -16.82
N ARG A 36 -28.43 -3.43 -15.96
CA ARG A 36 -28.23 -3.46 -14.49
C ARG A 36 -28.47 -4.84 -13.88
N GLN A 37 -29.41 -5.61 -14.43
CA GLN A 37 -29.75 -6.95 -13.96
C GLN A 37 -28.63 -7.96 -14.27
N LYS A 38 -27.98 -7.83 -15.43
CA LYS A 38 -26.81 -8.65 -15.79
C LYS A 38 -25.62 -8.39 -14.85
N SER A 39 -25.37 -7.12 -14.49
CA SER A 39 -24.29 -6.77 -13.55
C SER A 39 -24.54 -7.35 -12.14
N ASN A 40 -25.77 -7.24 -11.63
CA ASN A 40 -26.15 -7.83 -10.35
C ASN A 40 -26.01 -9.36 -10.33
N GLN A 41 -26.37 -10.03 -11.43
CA GLN A 41 -26.22 -11.48 -11.53
C GLN A 41 -24.74 -11.90 -11.48
N ARG A 42 -23.84 -11.14 -12.10
CA ARG A 42 -22.39 -11.38 -12.03
C ARG A 42 -21.82 -11.17 -10.62
N LEU A 43 -22.33 -10.19 -9.88
CA LEU A 43 -22.00 -10.03 -8.46
C LEU A 43 -22.44 -11.22 -7.62
N VAL A 44 -23.68 -11.71 -7.78
CA VAL A 44 -24.18 -12.91 -7.09
C VAL A 44 -23.29 -14.12 -7.39
N GLN A 45 -22.93 -14.34 -8.66
CA GLN A 45 -22.01 -15.40 -9.07
C GLN A 45 -20.63 -15.26 -8.41
N GLY A 46 -20.08 -14.05 -8.34
CA GLY A 46 -18.80 -13.77 -7.72
C GLY A 46 -18.78 -14.08 -6.23
N TYR A 47 -19.81 -13.66 -5.50
CA TYR A 47 -19.92 -13.99 -4.07
C TYR A 47 -20.14 -15.48 -3.83
N ARG A 48 -20.89 -16.18 -4.69
CA ARG A 48 -21.02 -17.64 -4.59
C ARG A 48 -19.68 -18.33 -4.84
N ALA A 49 -18.93 -17.87 -5.83
CA ALA A 49 -17.58 -18.35 -6.11
C ALA A 49 -16.61 -18.09 -4.94
N ALA A 50 -16.73 -16.95 -4.26
CA ALA A 50 -15.99 -16.66 -3.04
C ALA A 50 -16.29 -17.64 -1.90
N LEU A 51 -17.55 -18.09 -1.76
CA LEU A 51 -17.90 -19.14 -0.81
C LEU A 51 -17.34 -20.51 -1.21
N ASN A 52 -17.37 -20.85 -2.51
CA ASN A 52 -16.69 -22.05 -3.01
C ASN A 52 -15.17 -22.00 -2.74
N TYR A 53 -14.52 -20.86 -2.99
CA TYR A 53 -13.11 -20.65 -2.67
C TYR A 53 -12.84 -20.83 -1.17
N ARG A 54 -13.65 -20.22 -0.29
CA ARG A 54 -13.53 -20.39 1.16
C ARG A 54 -13.66 -21.86 1.57
N SER A 55 -14.65 -22.58 1.04
CA SER A 55 -14.83 -24.01 1.30
C SER A 55 -13.62 -24.83 0.87
N TRP A 56 -13.01 -24.48 -0.28
CA TRP A 56 -11.75 -25.07 -0.72
C TRP A 56 -10.58 -24.77 0.24
N VAL A 57 -10.37 -23.50 0.63
CA VAL A 57 -9.31 -23.10 1.57
C VAL A 57 -9.44 -23.85 2.90
N ASN A 58 -10.65 -23.88 3.48
CA ASN A 58 -10.90 -24.53 4.76
C ASN A 58 -10.61 -26.03 4.70
N ARG A 59 -11.10 -26.71 3.67
CA ARG A 59 -10.88 -28.16 3.50
C ARG A 59 -9.40 -28.48 3.25
N ARG A 60 -8.69 -27.67 2.46
CA ARG A 60 -7.25 -27.81 2.25
C ARG A 60 -6.48 -27.69 3.57
N ALA A 61 -6.83 -26.73 4.42
CA ALA A 61 -6.23 -26.59 5.75
C ALA A 61 -6.55 -27.80 6.66
N SER A 62 -7.77 -28.34 6.62
CA SER A 62 -8.14 -29.54 7.39
C SER A 62 -7.45 -30.81 6.88
N SER A 63 -7.26 -30.98 5.57
CA SER A 63 -6.58 -32.15 4.98
C SER A 63 -5.09 -32.20 5.30
N SER A 64 -4.43 -31.05 5.51
CA SER A 64 -3.05 -31.02 6.00
C SER A 64 -2.87 -31.52 7.45
N ARG A 65 -3.98 -31.79 8.18
CA ARG A 65 -4.01 -32.19 9.58
C ARG A 65 -4.59 -33.59 9.84
N ALA A 66 -4.97 -34.36 8.82
CA ALA A 66 -5.72 -35.62 8.98
C ALA A 66 -5.05 -36.84 8.30
N ASP A 67 -5.05 -37.99 8.99
CA ASP A 67 -4.53 -39.28 8.53
C ASP A 67 -5.43 -40.00 7.49
N GLY A 68 -4.79 -40.88 6.71
CA GLY A 68 -5.05 -41.17 5.28
C GLY A 68 -6.37 -41.82 4.81
N GLN A 69 -7.34 -42.16 5.66
CA GLN A 69 -8.56 -42.88 5.19
C GLN A 69 -9.78 -42.00 4.87
N SER A 70 -9.84 -40.76 5.37
CA SER A 70 -10.92 -39.79 5.07
C SER A 70 -10.67 -38.95 3.80
N GLN A 71 -9.60 -39.25 3.06
CA GLN A 71 -9.05 -38.36 2.03
C GLN A 71 -9.76 -38.45 0.67
N LEU A 72 -10.36 -39.59 0.29
CA LEU A 72 -10.85 -39.80 -1.08
C LEU A 72 -12.17 -39.04 -1.41
N SER A 73 -13.17 -39.08 -0.53
CA SER A 73 -14.41 -38.31 -0.71
C SER A 73 -14.21 -36.81 -0.46
N GLY A 74 -13.31 -36.47 0.47
CA GLY A 74 -12.85 -35.11 0.72
C GLY A 74 -12.15 -34.52 -0.49
N ALA A 75 -11.26 -35.26 -1.17
CA ALA A 75 -10.52 -34.80 -2.34
C ALA A 75 -11.42 -34.47 -3.54
N GLN A 76 -12.45 -35.28 -3.81
CA GLN A 76 -13.40 -35.01 -4.90
C GLN A 76 -14.24 -33.75 -4.64
N ALA A 77 -14.72 -33.55 -3.41
CA ALA A 77 -15.46 -32.35 -3.02
C ALA A 77 -14.58 -31.08 -2.99
N VAL A 78 -13.30 -31.21 -2.61
CA VAL A 78 -12.32 -30.12 -2.72
C VAL A 78 -12.09 -29.73 -4.19
N GLY A 79 -11.98 -30.72 -5.08
CA GLY A 79 -11.84 -30.50 -6.53
C GLY A 79 -13.05 -29.82 -7.16
N SER A 80 -14.28 -30.12 -6.69
CA SER A 80 -15.50 -29.48 -7.22
C SER A 80 -15.60 -28.00 -6.82
N HIS A 81 -15.34 -27.66 -5.56
CA HIS A 81 -15.32 -26.27 -5.09
C HIS A 81 -14.21 -25.45 -5.78
N TYR A 82 -13.02 -26.03 -5.93
CA TYR A 82 -11.92 -25.43 -6.69
C TYR A 82 -12.37 -25.09 -8.12
N ARG A 83 -12.85 -26.10 -8.87
CA ARG A 83 -13.26 -25.93 -10.27
C ARG A 83 -14.37 -24.87 -10.43
N GLN A 84 -15.38 -24.90 -9.56
CA GLN A 84 -16.48 -23.93 -9.62
C GLN A 84 -16.02 -22.51 -9.34
N ALA A 85 -15.13 -22.31 -8.36
CA ALA A 85 -14.56 -20.99 -8.06
C ALA A 85 -13.70 -20.48 -9.22
N THR A 86 -12.78 -21.31 -9.72
CA THR A 86 -11.84 -20.98 -10.81
C THR A 86 -12.59 -20.52 -12.07
N VAL A 87 -13.55 -21.31 -12.57
CA VAL A 87 -14.31 -20.97 -13.78
C VAL A 87 -15.07 -19.65 -13.60
N THR A 88 -15.74 -19.49 -12.46
CA THR A 88 -16.56 -18.30 -12.21
C THR A 88 -15.71 -17.03 -12.09
N PHE A 89 -14.60 -17.09 -11.36
CA PHE A 89 -13.71 -15.93 -11.25
C PHE A 89 -13.08 -15.57 -12.59
N GLN A 90 -12.63 -16.56 -13.37
CA GLN A 90 -12.05 -16.34 -14.69
C GLN A 90 -13.02 -15.58 -15.62
N GLU A 91 -14.32 -15.83 -15.51
CA GLU A 91 -15.33 -15.07 -16.26
C GLU A 91 -15.54 -13.65 -15.72
N ILE A 92 -15.65 -13.49 -14.40
CA ILE A 92 -16.01 -12.22 -13.77
C ILE A 92 -14.91 -11.18 -13.93
N ILE A 93 -13.64 -11.55 -13.73
CA ILE A 93 -12.51 -10.60 -13.80
C ILE A 93 -12.27 -10.04 -15.20
N LYS A 94 -12.83 -10.67 -16.25
CA LYS A 94 -12.78 -10.17 -17.63
C LYS A 94 -13.76 -9.02 -17.85
N LEU A 95 -14.75 -8.86 -16.98
CA LEU A 95 -15.73 -7.79 -17.07
C LEU A 95 -15.12 -6.48 -16.54
N PRO A 96 -15.39 -5.33 -17.19
CA PRO A 96 -14.98 -4.04 -16.64
C PRO A 96 -15.57 -3.82 -15.24
N GLY A 97 -14.74 -3.41 -14.29
CA GLY A 97 -15.17 -3.13 -12.92
C GLY A 97 -14.08 -3.30 -11.86
N LEU A 98 -14.47 -3.02 -10.61
CA LEU A 98 -13.63 -3.25 -9.43
C LEU A 98 -14.01 -4.58 -8.80
N TRP A 99 -13.16 -5.59 -9.02
CA TRP A 99 -13.35 -6.98 -8.63
C TRP A 99 -12.31 -7.44 -7.59
N ASP A 100 -11.78 -6.52 -6.78
CA ASP A 100 -10.65 -6.76 -5.87
C ASP A 100 -10.77 -8.05 -5.04
N PRO A 101 -11.92 -8.35 -4.38
CA PRO A 101 -12.03 -9.57 -3.59
C PRO A 101 -11.90 -10.84 -4.44
N PHE A 102 -12.44 -10.82 -5.66
CA PHE A 102 -12.45 -11.97 -6.56
C PHE A 102 -11.11 -12.17 -7.27
N VAL A 103 -10.43 -11.08 -7.66
CA VAL A 103 -9.09 -11.15 -8.25
C VAL A 103 -8.10 -11.80 -7.29
N ARG A 104 -8.12 -11.42 -6.01
CA ARG A 104 -7.24 -12.04 -5.00
C ARG A 104 -7.51 -13.53 -4.84
N SER A 105 -8.77 -13.93 -4.72
CA SER A 105 -9.14 -15.36 -4.61
C SER A 105 -8.72 -16.15 -5.85
N TYR A 106 -8.88 -15.58 -7.05
CA TYR A 106 -8.48 -16.26 -8.28
C TYR A 106 -6.97 -16.43 -8.41
N VAL A 107 -6.20 -15.38 -8.08
CA VAL A 107 -4.75 -15.44 -8.05
C VAL A 107 -4.25 -16.50 -7.09
N ASP A 108 -4.85 -16.63 -5.90
CA ASP A 108 -4.48 -17.68 -4.94
C ASP A 108 -4.77 -19.09 -5.46
N LEU A 109 -5.89 -19.27 -6.17
CA LEU A 109 -6.20 -20.55 -6.84
C LEU A 109 -5.13 -20.88 -7.89
N LEU A 110 -4.76 -19.92 -8.75
CA LEU A 110 -3.72 -20.11 -9.77
C LEU A 110 -2.35 -20.41 -9.14
N GLU A 111 -1.95 -19.66 -8.11
CA GLU A 111 -0.70 -19.91 -7.37
C GLU A 111 -0.69 -21.31 -6.74
N SER A 112 -1.84 -21.78 -6.24
CA SER A 112 -1.96 -23.12 -5.66
C SER A 112 -1.84 -24.26 -6.66
N SER A 113 -2.19 -24.01 -7.93
CA SER A 113 -2.03 -24.96 -9.04
C SER A 113 -0.69 -24.83 -9.76
N GLY A 114 0.20 -23.95 -9.30
CA GLY A 114 1.49 -23.70 -9.95
C GLY A 114 1.40 -22.85 -11.22
N GLU A 115 0.23 -22.28 -11.54
CA GLU A 115 -0.03 -21.44 -12.72
C GLU A 115 0.42 -19.99 -12.48
N ARG A 116 1.70 -19.81 -12.11
CA ARG A 116 2.27 -18.51 -11.76
C ARG A 116 2.21 -17.49 -12.90
N GLU A 117 2.48 -17.92 -14.12
CA GLU A 117 2.48 -17.04 -15.29
C GLU A 117 1.09 -16.47 -15.58
N GLU A 118 0.05 -17.30 -15.47
CA GLU A 118 -1.34 -16.85 -15.65
C GLU A 118 -1.76 -15.92 -14.49
N ALA A 119 -1.35 -16.20 -13.26
CA ALA A 119 -1.59 -15.31 -12.12
C ALA A 119 -1.00 -13.90 -12.35
N GLU A 120 0.24 -13.84 -12.86
CA GLU A 120 0.87 -12.57 -13.21
C GLU A 120 0.13 -11.85 -14.33
N LYS A 121 -0.28 -12.57 -15.38
CA LYS A 121 -1.02 -12.03 -16.52
C LYS A 121 -2.38 -11.45 -16.09
N VAL A 122 -3.10 -12.14 -15.21
CA VAL A 122 -4.34 -11.67 -14.61
C VAL A 122 -4.12 -10.34 -13.87
N LEU A 123 -3.10 -10.27 -13.01
CA LEU A 123 -2.81 -9.06 -12.23
C LEU A 123 -2.38 -7.89 -13.11
N LYS A 124 -1.53 -8.13 -14.13
CA LYS A 124 -1.14 -7.11 -15.11
C LYS A 124 -2.34 -6.57 -15.89
N ALA A 125 -3.19 -7.47 -16.38
CA ALA A 125 -4.41 -7.11 -17.09
C ALA A 125 -5.35 -6.30 -16.19
N TYR A 126 -5.53 -6.71 -14.93
CA TYR A 126 -6.39 -6.02 -13.99
C TYR A 126 -5.90 -4.61 -13.64
N ALA A 127 -4.58 -4.44 -13.45
CA ALA A 127 -3.96 -3.15 -13.15
C ALA A 127 -3.90 -2.18 -14.35
N SER A 128 -3.87 -2.70 -15.58
CA SER A 128 -3.62 -1.89 -16.78
C SER A 128 -4.84 -1.74 -17.71
N ASN A 129 -5.99 -2.32 -17.35
CA ASN A 129 -7.19 -2.28 -18.21
C ASN A 129 -7.85 -0.89 -18.17
N PRO A 130 -7.84 -0.12 -19.28
CA PRO A 130 -8.40 1.23 -19.31
C PRO A 130 -9.93 1.25 -19.21
N LYS A 131 -10.60 0.10 -19.34
CA LYS A 131 -12.05 -0.02 -19.13
C LYS A 131 -12.43 -0.08 -17.65
N ASN A 132 -11.47 -0.35 -16.77
CA ASN A 132 -11.69 -0.33 -15.33
C ASN A 132 -11.57 1.10 -14.79
N PRO A 133 -12.36 1.48 -13.78
CA PRO A 133 -12.10 2.70 -13.02
C PRO A 133 -10.67 2.68 -12.43
N PRO A 134 -10.04 3.85 -12.18
CA PRO A 134 -8.75 3.92 -11.50
C PRO A 134 -8.76 3.11 -10.20
N ASN A 135 -7.83 2.16 -10.08
CA ASN A 135 -7.80 1.20 -8.97
C ASN A 135 -6.39 1.06 -8.39
N PRO A 136 -6.07 1.80 -7.31
CA PRO A 136 -4.81 1.66 -6.59
C PRO A 136 -4.54 0.23 -6.11
N ASN A 137 -5.57 -0.51 -5.68
CA ASN A 137 -5.40 -1.87 -5.14
C ASN A 137 -4.88 -2.86 -6.20
N ALA A 138 -5.23 -2.66 -7.48
CA ALA A 138 -4.73 -3.53 -8.54
C ALA A 138 -3.18 -3.46 -8.65
N HIS A 139 -2.61 -2.27 -8.49
CA HIS A 139 -1.15 -2.10 -8.43
C HIS A 139 -0.54 -2.67 -7.14
N VAL A 140 -1.24 -2.58 -6.01
CA VAL A 140 -0.82 -3.21 -4.74
C VAL A 140 -0.73 -4.73 -4.91
N PHE A 141 -1.76 -5.37 -5.49
CA PHE A 141 -1.76 -6.82 -5.70
C PHE A 141 -0.63 -7.27 -6.63
N LEU A 142 -0.42 -6.54 -7.73
CA LEU A 142 0.67 -6.83 -8.66
C LEU A 142 2.05 -6.65 -8.00
N TYR A 143 2.23 -5.61 -7.17
CA TYR A 143 3.46 -5.38 -6.44
C TYR A 143 3.74 -6.52 -5.44
N GLU A 144 2.75 -6.89 -4.63
CA GLU A 144 2.87 -7.97 -3.64
C GLU A 144 3.20 -9.31 -4.32
N PHE A 145 2.52 -9.62 -5.42
CA PHE A 145 2.80 -10.81 -6.22
C PHE A 145 4.23 -10.81 -6.75
N LYS A 146 4.67 -9.73 -7.41
CA LYS A 146 6.02 -9.62 -7.96
C LYS A 146 7.09 -9.70 -6.88
N LYS A 147 6.87 -9.04 -5.74
CA LYS A 147 7.80 -9.05 -4.61
C LYS A 147 7.97 -10.46 -4.03
N ARG A 148 6.88 -11.20 -3.81
CA ARG A 148 6.94 -12.60 -3.34
C ARG A 148 7.65 -13.51 -4.35
N ASN A 149 7.50 -13.22 -5.64
CA ASN A 149 8.14 -13.95 -6.73
C ASN A 149 9.52 -13.42 -7.13
N ARG A 150 10.18 -12.62 -6.26
CA ARG A 150 11.55 -12.14 -6.41
C ARG A 150 11.82 -11.37 -7.71
N ALA A 151 10.83 -10.60 -8.16
CA ALA A 151 11.02 -9.65 -9.26
C ALA A 151 12.13 -8.65 -8.94
N SER A 152 12.75 -8.12 -9.99
CA SER A 152 13.81 -7.12 -9.86
C SER A 152 13.29 -5.80 -9.28
N ASP A 153 14.17 -5.02 -8.66
CA ASP A 153 13.84 -3.68 -8.16
C ASP A 153 13.28 -2.76 -9.26
N GLU A 154 13.76 -2.91 -10.50
CA GLU A 154 13.26 -2.18 -11.67
C GLU A 154 11.80 -2.52 -11.98
N GLU A 155 11.43 -3.80 -11.93
CA GLU A 155 10.04 -4.21 -12.12
C GLU A 155 9.14 -3.70 -10.99
N LEU A 156 9.63 -3.75 -9.75
CA LEU A 156 8.89 -3.24 -8.59
C LEU A 156 8.69 -1.73 -8.69
N LYS A 157 9.71 -0.96 -9.11
CA LYS A 157 9.59 0.48 -9.39
C LYS A 157 8.53 0.77 -10.45
N LYS A 158 8.52 0.03 -11.55
CA LYS A 158 7.54 0.19 -12.65
C LYS A 158 6.10 -0.03 -12.16
N VAL A 159 5.87 -0.99 -11.27
CA VAL A 159 4.53 -1.25 -10.72
C VAL A 159 4.11 -0.16 -9.72
N LEU A 160 5.04 0.39 -8.94
CA LEU A 160 4.77 1.41 -7.94
C LEU A 160 4.57 2.81 -8.52
N ALA A 161 5.12 3.12 -9.70
CA ALA A 161 5.01 4.44 -10.31
C ALA A 161 3.54 4.86 -10.61
N PRO A 162 2.68 4.03 -11.22
CA PRO A 162 1.26 4.36 -11.36
C PRO A 162 0.54 4.48 -10.01
N LEU A 163 0.87 3.63 -9.05
CA LEU A 163 0.29 3.70 -7.70
C LEU A 163 0.61 5.03 -7.02
N TYR A 164 1.85 5.50 -7.14
CA TYR A 164 2.25 6.81 -6.63
C TYR A 164 1.44 7.94 -7.26
N SER A 165 1.25 7.91 -8.58
CA SER A 165 0.44 8.91 -9.30
C SER A 165 -1.00 8.99 -8.78
N MET A 166 -1.61 7.83 -8.45
CA MET A 166 -2.99 7.77 -7.94
C MET A 166 -3.09 8.08 -6.45
N THR A 167 -2.16 7.56 -5.65
CA THR A 167 -2.22 7.60 -4.18
C THR A 167 -0.81 7.87 -3.59
N PRO A 168 -0.34 9.13 -3.61
CA PRO A 168 0.96 9.52 -3.04
C PRO A 168 1.08 9.26 -1.54
N SER A 169 -0.04 9.06 -0.83
CA SER A 169 -0.10 8.76 0.59
C SER A 169 -0.05 7.26 0.93
N HIS A 170 0.05 6.39 -0.08
CA HIS A 170 -0.01 4.94 0.14
C HIS A 170 1.19 4.44 0.95
N THR A 171 0.98 3.42 1.79
CA THR A 171 2.03 2.86 2.66
C THR A 171 3.26 2.33 1.91
N LEU A 172 3.05 1.88 0.66
CA LEU A 172 4.13 1.45 -0.23
C LEU A 172 5.03 2.58 -0.71
N MET A 173 4.68 3.85 -0.54
CA MET A 173 5.52 4.97 -0.98
C MET A 173 6.85 5.04 -0.24
N VAL A 174 6.92 4.54 0.99
CA VAL A 174 8.20 4.37 1.70
C VAL A 174 9.09 3.31 1.04
N ASN A 175 8.49 2.22 0.53
CA ASN A 175 9.23 1.21 -0.22
C ASN A 175 9.63 1.74 -1.59
N TYR A 176 8.74 2.51 -2.24
CA TYR A 176 9.03 3.12 -3.53
C TYR A 176 10.21 4.11 -3.43
N SER A 177 10.18 5.01 -2.44
CA SER A 177 11.29 5.94 -2.19
C SER A 177 12.60 5.20 -1.88
N TYR A 178 12.53 4.05 -1.21
CA TYR A 178 13.72 3.24 -0.94
C TYR A 178 14.32 2.70 -2.24
N LEU A 179 13.52 2.03 -3.08
CA LEU A 179 13.96 1.47 -4.35
C LEU A 179 14.54 2.53 -5.29
N LEU A 180 13.93 3.71 -5.31
CA LEU A 180 14.41 4.87 -6.06
C LEU A 180 15.75 5.37 -5.49
N SER A 181 15.88 5.50 -4.17
CA SER A 181 17.10 6.00 -3.51
C SER A 181 18.32 5.08 -3.61
N THR A 182 18.10 3.80 -3.92
CA THR A 182 19.16 2.80 -4.12
C THR A 182 19.55 2.63 -5.58
N SER A 183 18.83 3.28 -6.50
CA SER A 183 19.16 3.32 -7.92
C SER A 183 20.45 4.11 -8.15
N SER A 184 21.16 3.78 -9.23
CA SER A 184 22.29 4.58 -9.74
C SER A 184 21.82 5.82 -10.52
N SER A 185 20.53 5.92 -10.84
CA SER A 185 19.96 7.05 -11.58
C SER A 185 19.78 8.27 -10.68
N ALA A 186 20.39 9.40 -11.08
CA ALA A 186 20.18 10.69 -10.43
C ALA A 186 18.70 11.11 -10.43
N GLU A 187 17.98 10.84 -11.52
CA GLU A 187 16.55 11.15 -11.63
C GLU A 187 15.72 10.31 -10.65
N ASP A 188 16.06 9.04 -10.45
CA ASP A 188 15.40 8.21 -9.45
C ASP A 188 15.65 8.75 -8.04
N VAL A 189 16.88 9.16 -7.72
CA VAL A 189 17.21 9.74 -6.41
C VAL A 189 16.45 11.05 -6.18
N LYS A 190 16.36 11.91 -7.19
CA LYS A 190 15.53 13.12 -7.15
C LYS A 190 14.05 12.79 -6.97
N MET A 191 13.55 11.78 -7.66
CA MET A 191 12.18 11.29 -7.51
C MET A 191 11.92 10.73 -6.11
N ALA A 192 12.90 10.06 -5.48
CA ALA A 192 12.78 9.57 -4.10
C ALA A 192 12.51 10.72 -3.12
N LEU A 193 13.20 11.86 -3.29
CA LEU A 193 12.93 13.08 -2.52
C LEU A 193 11.50 13.56 -2.73
N LYS A 194 11.05 13.67 -3.98
CA LYS A 194 9.68 14.08 -4.32
C LYS A 194 8.64 13.21 -3.61
N VAL A 195 8.78 11.89 -3.73
CA VAL A 195 7.87 10.91 -3.13
C VAL A 195 7.80 11.12 -1.61
N LEU A 196 8.93 11.36 -0.94
CA LEU A 196 8.96 11.58 0.51
C LEU A 196 8.34 12.91 0.94
N PHE A 197 8.55 13.99 0.17
CA PHE A 197 7.86 15.26 0.40
C PHE A 197 6.34 15.11 0.25
N ASP A 198 5.89 14.54 -0.87
CA ASP A 198 4.47 14.33 -1.14
C ASP A 198 3.82 13.42 -0.08
N LEU A 199 4.51 12.36 0.34
CA LEU A 199 4.02 11.45 1.38
C LEU A 199 3.77 12.18 2.71
N LEU A 200 4.69 13.07 3.10
CA LEU A 200 4.64 13.78 4.38
C LEU A 200 3.67 14.95 4.41
N ASP A 201 3.15 15.39 3.25
CA ASP A 201 2.05 16.35 3.20
C ASP A 201 0.78 15.81 3.87
N PHE A 202 0.57 14.49 3.83
CA PHE A 202 -0.61 13.85 4.39
C PHE A 202 -0.52 13.64 5.91
N SER A 203 -1.61 13.96 6.62
CA SER A 203 -1.67 13.96 8.09
C SER A 203 -1.36 12.61 8.73
N GLY A 204 -1.74 11.50 8.08
CA GLY A 204 -1.42 10.14 8.55
C GLY A 204 0.08 9.84 8.63
N TRP A 205 0.92 10.61 7.92
CA TRP A 205 2.37 10.44 7.87
C TRP A 205 3.13 11.40 8.77
N LYS A 206 2.45 12.39 9.35
CA LYS A 206 3.06 13.46 10.15
C LYS A 206 3.97 12.96 11.26
N ASN A 207 3.68 11.80 11.86
CA ASN A 207 4.46 11.21 12.94
C ASN A 207 5.18 9.90 12.54
N ASN A 208 5.27 9.60 11.24
CA ASN A 208 5.89 8.36 10.78
C ASN A 208 7.43 8.47 10.81
N LEU A 209 8.07 7.81 11.79
CA LEU A 209 9.53 7.85 11.97
C LEU A 209 10.30 7.39 10.73
N LYS A 210 9.80 6.37 10.01
CA LYS A 210 10.50 5.81 8.85
C LYS A 210 10.54 6.81 7.68
N ALA A 211 9.41 7.46 7.39
CA ALA A 211 9.33 8.50 6.36
C ALA A 211 10.24 9.69 6.68
N TRP A 212 10.20 10.21 7.92
CA TRP A 212 11.10 11.30 8.34
C TRP A 212 12.58 10.90 8.32
N SER A 213 12.90 9.66 8.70
CA SER A 213 14.27 9.15 8.65
C SER A 213 14.80 9.09 7.22
N PHE A 214 13.97 8.63 6.27
CA PHE A 214 14.33 8.59 4.86
C PHE A 214 14.46 9.99 4.29
N LEU A 215 13.51 10.90 4.56
CA LEU A 215 13.62 12.28 4.11
C LEU A 215 14.90 12.96 4.62
N ALA A 216 15.21 12.79 5.91
CA ALA A 216 16.45 13.33 6.49
C ALA A 216 17.71 12.79 5.80
N LYS A 217 17.73 11.49 5.49
CA LYS A 217 18.84 10.84 4.81
C LYS A 217 19.01 11.37 3.40
N GLU A 218 17.93 11.45 2.62
CA GLU A 218 17.98 11.86 1.22
C GLU A 218 18.26 13.36 1.06
N ILE A 219 17.68 14.25 1.90
CA ILE A 219 18.05 15.67 1.89
C ILE A 219 19.53 15.84 2.21
N LYS A 220 20.03 15.14 3.24
CA LYS A 220 21.45 15.23 3.61
C LYS A 220 22.37 14.79 2.48
N LYS A 221 22.04 13.70 1.78
CA LYS A 221 22.79 13.22 0.61
C LYS A 221 22.76 14.24 -0.53
N ALA A 222 21.59 14.76 -0.88
CA ALA A 222 21.44 15.75 -1.94
C ALA A 222 22.27 16.99 -1.67
N LEU A 223 22.20 17.53 -0.44
CA LEU A 223 23.01 18.69 -0.06
C LEU A 223 24.51 18.39 -0.03
N HIS A 224 24.91 17.16 0.30
CA HIS A 224 26.33 16.77 0.27
C HIS A 224 26.89 16.68 -1.15
N ASN A 225 26.05 16.27 -2.11
CA ASN A 225 26.38 16.11 -3.52
C ASN A 225 26.07 17.37 -4.35
N ASP A 226 25.93 18.52 -3.71
CA ASP A 226 25.65 19.81 -4.35
C ASP A 226 24.32 19.87 -5.16
N HIS A 227 23.35 19.03 -4.80
CA HIS A 227 22.01 19.00 -5.39
C HIS A 227 20.99 19.78 -4.53
N LYS A 228 21.37 20.99 -4.13
CA LYS A 228 20.50 21.87 -3.32
C LYS A 228 19.24 22.29 -4.09
N ASP A 229 19.37 22.46 -5.40
CA ASP A 229 18.27 22.75 -6.33
C ASP A 229 17.15 21.69 -6.25
N TRP A 230 17.50 20.39 -6.17
CA TRP A 230 16.50 19.32 -6.05
C TRP A 230 15.68 19.42 -4.77
N VAL A 231 16.33 19.78 -3.66
CA VAL A 231 15.65 19.95 -2.37
C VAL A 231 14.74 21.18 -2.43
N LEU A 232 15.23 22.28 -2.98
CA LEU A 232 14.47 23.53 -3.10
C LEU A 232 13.24 23.38 -3.98
N GLU A 233 13.34 22.67 -5.11
CA GLU A 233 12.22 22.42 -6.02
C GLU A 233 10.99 21.84 -5.30
N TYR A 234 11.22 20.89 -4.38
CA TYR A 234 10.13 20.27 -3.62
C TYR A 234 9.83 20.99 -2.30
N TRP A 235 10.79 21.70 -1.74
CA TRP A 235 10.60 22.43 -0.48
C TRP A 235 9.89 23.77 -0.65
N GLU A 236 10.23 24.56 -1.66
CA GLU A 236 9.73 25.93 -1.81
C GLU A 236 8.19 26.03 -1.85
N PRO A 237 7.46 25.15 -2.59
CA PRO A 237 5.99 25.14 -2.58
C PRO A 237 5.37 24.84 -1.19
N ARG A 238 6.17 24.29 -0.28
CA ARG A 238 5.76 23.88 1.07
C ARG A 238 6.17 24.87 2.16
N SER A 239 7.09 25.77 1.86
CA SER A 239 7.74 26.66 2.83
C SER A 239 6.75 27.47 3.67
N SER A 240 5.63 27.91 3.09
CA SER A 240 4.61 28.74 3.76
C SER A 240 3.76 27.96 4.76
N TRP A 241 3.56 26.65 4.57
CA TRP A 241 2.58 25.88 5.35
C TRP A 241 3.18 24.69 6.11
N TRP A 242 4.32 24.12 5.69
CA TRP A 242 5.03 23.09 6.45
C TRP A 242 5.51 23.60 7.82
N SER A 243 5.86 24.88 7.93
CA SER A 243 6.29 25.48 9.19
C SER A 243 5.22 25.39 10.28
N PRO A 244 4.00 25.94 10.10
CA PRO A 244 2.91 25.76 11.07
C PRO A 244 2.41 24.31 11.15
N TYR A 245 2.54 23.52 10.08
CA TYR A 245 2.03 22.15 10.05
C TYR A 245 2.94 21.12 10.76
N HIS A 246 4.26 21.23 10.65
CA HIS A 246 5.23 20.28 11.21
C HIS A 246 6.17 20.91 12.26
N PHE A 247 6.58 22.16 12.08
CA PHE A 247 7.77 22.73 12.74
C PHE A 247 7.46 23.80 13.80
N THR A 248 6.43 23.57 14.62
CA THR A 248 6.11 24.47 15.75
C THR A 248 6.81 24.06 17.04
N LYS A 249 6.95 24.99 17.99
CA LYS A 249 7.46 24.68 19.34
C LYS A 249 6.60 23.65 20.06
N LEU A 250 5.28 23.67 19.83
CA LEU A 250 4.34 22.69 20.41
C LEU A 250 4.60 21.29 19.85
N HIS A 251 4.76 21.17 18.52
CA HIS A 251 5.11 19.90 17.90
C HIS A 251 6.46 19.38 18.42
N ALA A 252 7.47 20.22 18.55
CA ALA A 252 8.78 19.82 19.07
C ALA A 252 8.69 19.22 20.48
N LYS A 253 7.96 19.87 21.40
CA LYS A 253 7.77 19.37 22.77
C LYS A 253 7.01 18.04 22.80
N ARG A 254 5.94 17.93 22.01
CA ARG A 254 5.13 16.72 21.93
C ARG A 254 5.94 15.56 21.35
N ASP A 255 6.55 15.78 20.20
CA ASP A 255 7.33 14.76 19.50
C ASP A 255 8.52 14.31 20.37
N TRP A 256 9.18 15.21 21.12
CA TRP A 256 10.23 14.81 22.09
C TRP A 256 9.69 13.90 23.20
N LYS A 257 8.51 14.22 23.74
CA LYS A 257 7.87 13.42 24.80
C LYS A 257 7.43 12.04 24.30
N GLU A 258 6.89 11.97 23.10
CA GLU A 258 6.31 10.74 22.54
C GLU A 258 7.35 9.86 21.83
N ASN A 259 8.29 10.47 21.12
CA ASN A 259 9.29 9.75 20.32
C ASN A 259 10.52 10.64 20.03
N VAL A 260 11.55 10.50 20.87
CA VAL A 260 12.81 11.27 20.76
C VAL A 260 13.46 11.11 19.38
N ASP A 261 13.45 9.91 18.80
CA ASP A 261 14.04 9.68 17.47
C ASP A 261 13.31 10.48 16.39
N LEU A 262 11.98 10.49 16.41
CA LEU A 262 11.17 11.29 15.50
C LEU A 262 11.49 12.78 15.66
N ALA A 263 11.58 13.24 16.91
CA ALA A 263 11.93 14.62 17.21
C ALA A 263 13.30 15.00 16.63
N LEU A 264 14.31 14.13 16.77
CA LEU A 264 15.65 14.32 16.22
C LEU A 264 15.66 14.32 14.68
N LYS A 265 14.93 13.40 14.02
CA LYS A 265 14.83 13.38 12.55
C LYS A 265 14.15 14.62 12.00
N LYS A 266 13.03 15.04 12.60
CA LYS A 266 12.34 16.28 12.25
C LYS A 266 13.20 17.51 12.51
N ALA A 267 13.95 17.55 13.61
CA ALA A 267 14.85 18.66 13.92
C ALA A 267 15.98 18.78 12.88
N LEU A 268 16.54 17.66 12.43
CA LEU A 268 17.52 17.63 11.36
C LEU A 268 16.93 18.13 10.04
N VAL A 269 15.75 17.64 9.63
CA VAL A 269 15.07 18.11 8.40
C VAL A 269 14.74 19.59 8.51
N ALA A 270 14.11 20.02 9.60
CA ALA A 270 13.76 21.41 9.83
C ALA A 270 15.00 22.33 9.79
N GLY A 271 16.11 21.91 10.40
CA GLY A 271 17.37 22.64 10.33
C GLY A 271 17.94 22.74 8.92
N MET A 272 17.93 21.64 8.15
CA MET A 272 18.42 21.65 6.76
C MET A 272 17.55 22.51 5.84
N LEU A 273 16.23 22.61 6.08
CA LEU A 273 15.30 23.37 5.24
C LEU A 273 15.18 24.84 5.65
N LEU A 274 15.11 25.12 6.95
CA LEU A 274 14.81 26.46 7.52
C LEU A 274 16.02 27.12 8.20
N GLY A 275 17.13 26.40 8.40
CA GLY A 275 18.31 26.89 9.11
C GLY A 275 18.25 26.74 10.63
N LEU A 276 19.30 27.21 11.31
CA LEU A 276 19.49 27.04 12.76
C LEU A 276 18.52 27.85 13.63
N SER A 277 17.96 28.94 13.08
CA SER A 277 16.98 29.78 13.76
C SER A 277 15.57 29.17 13.78
N CYS A 278 15.38 27.99 13.18
CA CYS A 278 14.11 27.30 13.14
C CYS A 278 13.53 27.05 14.56
N PRO A 279 12.30 27.49 14.87
CA PRO A 279 11.69 27.33 16.20
C PRO A 279 11.62 25.88 16.68
N TYR A 280 11.39 24.93 15.77
CA TYR A 280 11.33 23.50 16.11
C TYR A 280 12.68 23.00 16.59
N LEU A 281 13.74 23.21 15.81
CA LEU A 281 15.10 22.79 16.15
C LEU A 281 15.55 23.41 17.48
N LEU A 282 15.34 24.72 17.66
CA LEU A 282 15.68 25.40 18.91
C LEU A 282 14.93 24.81 20.11
N SER A 283 13.66 24.43 19.95
CA SER A 283 12.88 23.81 21.01
C SER A 283 13.38 22.40 21.33
N VAL A 284 13.73 21.60 20.33
CA VAL A 284 14.32 20.27 20.53
C VAL A 284 15.67 20.38 21.22
N CYS A 285 16.54 21.34 20.84
CA CYS A 285 17.84 21.56 21.48
C CYS A 285 17.74 21.93 22.97
N LYS A 286 16.65 22.57 23.38
CA LYS A 286 16.37 22.90 24.79
C LYS A 286 15.76 21.74 25.57
N SER A 287 15.36 20.68 24.89
CA SER A 287 14.72 19.50 25.50
C SER A 287 15.79 18.50 25.98
N GLY A 288 15.47 17.72 27.02
CA GLY A 288 16.31 16.63 27.51
C GLY A 288 17.49 17.00 28.43
N LYS A 289 18.10 15.95 29.00
CA LYS A 289 19.34 16.01 29.82
C LYS A 289 20.58 15.96 28.92
N ASP A 290 21.77 16.29 29.45
CA ASP A 290 22.98 16.47 28.63
C ASP A 290 23.41 15.23 27.82
N GLU A 291 23.18 14.02 28.33
CA GLU A 291 23.42 12.75 27.61
C GLU A 291 22.61 12.65 26.31
N GLU A 292 21.34 13.08 26.34
CA GLU A 292 20.40 13.07 25.22
C GLU A 292 20.70 14.17 24.17
N ARG A 293 21.60 15.11 24.51
CA ARG A 293 22.02 16.22 23.64
C ARG A 293 23.23 15.92 22.78
N LYS A 294 23.90 14.77 22.95
CA LYS A 294 25.02 14.35 22.09
C LYS A 294 24.63 14.28 20.60
N PRO A 295 23.50 13.68 20.20
CA PRO A 295 23.04 13.69 18.80
C PRO A 295 22.75 15.10 18.27
N LEU A 296 22.29 16.02 19.12
CA LEU A 296 21.94 17.39 18.73
C LEU A 296 23.17 18.19 18.29
N ARG A 297 24.34 17.97 18.91
CA ARG A 297 25.59 18.60 18.46
C ARG A 297 25.94 18.20 17.03
N ASN A 298 25.74 16.93 16.68
CA ASN A 298 25.96 16.43 15.32
C ASN A 298 24.94 16.98 14.33
N ILE A 299 23.68 17.15 14.76
CA ILE A 299 22.64 17.80 13.95
C ILE A 299 23.03 19.25 13.66
N ILE A 300 23.40 20.03 14.68
CA ILE A 300 23.80 21.43 14.50
C ILE A 300 24.98 21.55 13.55
N LYS A 301 26.04 20.74 13.72
CA LYS A 301 27.20 20.70 12.80
C LYS A 301 26.78 20.35 11.37
N THR A 302 25.88 19.38 11.22
CA THR A 302 25.38 18.97 9.89
C THR A 302 24.61 20.12 9.24
N VAL A 303 23.74 20.79 9.98
CA VAL A 303 22.93 21.92 9.48
C VAL A 303 23.82 23.12 9.14
N GLN A 304 24.84 23.43 9.94
CA GLN A 304 25.82 24.49 9.65
C GLN A 304 26.51 24.27 8.30
N LYS A 305 26.86 23.02 7.99
CA LYS A 305 27.51 22.66 6.73
C LYS A 305 26.54 22.57 5.56
N ASN A 306 25.35 22.00 5.80
CA ASN A 306 24.40 21.60 4.77
C ASN A 306 23.00 22.16 5.11
N ASN A 307 22.67 23.35 4.62
CA ASN A 307 21.32 23.90 4.72
C ASN A 307 20.89 24.70 3.49
N CYS A 308 19.57 24.81 3.35
CA CYS A 308 18.91 25.51 2.25
C CYS A 308 18.74 27.00 2.53
N ALA A 309 18.81 27.45 3.79
CA ALA A 309 18.58 28.83 4.17
C ALA A 309 19.51 29.78 3.43
N LYS A 310 18.99 30.93 2.99
CA LYS A 310 19.80 32.01 2.43
C LYS A 310 20.66 32.58 3.57
N LYS A 311 21.97 32.71 3.35
CA LYS A 311 22.81 33.57 4.20
C LYS A 311 22.32 34.99 3.94
N PHE A 312 21.63 35.58 4.90
CA PHE A 312 21.36 37.02 4.91
C PHE A 312 22.63 37.75 5.35
#